data_AF-A0A3D1J0H7-F1
#
_entry.id   AF-A0A3D1J0H7-F1
#
_cell.length_a   1.000
_cell.length_b   1.000
_cell.length_c   1.000
_cell.angle_alpha   90.00
_cell.angle_beta   90.00
_cell.angle_gamma   90.00
#
_symmetry.space_group_name_H-M   'P 1'
#
loop_
_entity.id
_entity.type
_entity.pdbx_description
1 polymer ?
#
loop_
_entity_poly.entity_id
_entity_poly.type
_entity_poly.pdbx_seq_one_letter_code
_entity_poly.pdbx_strand_id
1 'polypeptide(L)'
;MWDRPTLLNWIANLLFALSVVVMLYAALYVVVHLPIFPLREVKIDGQLSHVSREQVKLIVAKHLKGNFFTLDLIKARDAFEKLPWARNVSLRRRWPDKLEVSIEEHQALARWGSIALVNTHGELFHAASGSDLPVFYGPGDGVIEVASQYGEFSKALKAANLEIASLGLTPRRAWQITTTNGMVVELGRVEMQARLEKFASVYSSTIAGLNKKITYADLRYPNGFALRKPTEAMKSKDLDLENVKPGNIKSGDAIKKQTKAVS
;
A
#
# COMPACT_ATOMS: atom_id res chain seq x y z
N MET A 1 -66.93 -33.88 -5.78
CA MET A 1 -65.46 -34.11 -5.91
C MET A 1 -65.13 -35.59 -6.08
N TRP A 2 -65.90 -36.51 -5.49
CA TRP A 2 -65.73 -37.96 -5.61
C TRP A 2 -66.21 -38.55 -6.95
N ASP A 3 -67.01 -37.81 -7.73
CA ASP A 3 -67.58 -38.27 -9.02
C ASP A 3 -66.68 -38.02 -10.25
N ARG A 4 -65.43 -37.58 -10.06
CA ARG A 4 -64.47 -37.34 -11.16
C ARG A 4 -63.16 -38.12 -10.93
N PRO A 5 -63.11 -39.42 -11.29
CA PRO A 5 -61.93 -40.26 -11.07
C PRO A 5 -60.69 -39.76 -11.81
N THR A 6 -60.86 -39.03 -12.92
CA THR A 6 -59.77 -38.42 -13.68
C THR A 6 -59.04 -37.31 -12.92
N LEU A 7 -59.75 -36.48 -12.15
CA LEU A 7 -59.14 -35.46 -11.29
C LEU A 7 -58.40 -36.09 -10.12
N LEU A 8 -58.96 -37.16 -9.54
CA LEU A 8 -58.34 -37.88 -8.43
C LEU A 8 -57.01 -38.51 -8.85
N ASN A 9 -56.96 -39.16 -10.03
CA ASN A 9 -55.74 -39.75 -10.58
C ASN A 9 -54.68 -38.71 -10.93
N TRP A 10 -55.09 -37.53 -11.42
CA TRP A 10 -54.15 -36.45 -11.72
C TRP A 10 -53.49 -35.90 -10.45
N ILE A 11 -54.27 -35.69 -9.38
CA ILE A 11 -53.75 -35.28 -8.07
C ILE A 11 -52.84 -36.36 -7.47
N ALA A 12 -53.23 -37.63 -7.56
CA ALA A 12 -52.42 -38.75 -7.08
C ALA A 12 -51.07 -38.83 -7.80
N ASN A 13 -51.06 -38.69 -9.13
CA ASN A 13 -49.83 -38.67 -9.93
C ASN A 13 -48.94 -37.45 -9.61
N LEU A 14 -49.55 -36.29 -9.37
CA LEU A 14 -48.83 -35.08 -8.93
C LEU A 14 -48.17 -35.29 -7.57
N LEU A 15 -48.89 -35.82 -6.59
CA LEU A 15 -48.37 -36.12 -5.26
C LEU A 15 -47.26 -37.18 -5.31
N PHE A 16 -47.42 -38.22 -6.11
CA PHE A 16 -46.40 -39.23 -6.32
C PHE A 16 -45.14 -38.65 -6.94
N ALA A 17 -45.26 -37.85 -8.01
CA ALA A 17 -44.13 -37.17 -8.63
C ALA A 17 -43.42 -36.24 -7.65
N LEU A 18 -44.17 -35.47 -6.85
CA LEU A 18 -43.61 -34.58 -5.82
C LEU A 18 -42.88 -35.38 -4.73
N SER A 19 -43.44 -36.51 -4.29
CA SER A 19 -42.78 -37.41 -3.34
C SER A 19 -41.48 -37.97 -3.89
N VAL A 20 -41.43 -38.35 -5.17
CA VAL A 20 -40.20 -38.83 -5.82
C VAL A 20 -39.14 -37.71 -5.86
N VAL A 21 -39.54 -36.48 -6.21
CA VAL A 21 -38.62 -35.32 -6.22
C VAL A 21 -38.07 -35.03 -4.83
N VAL A 22 -38.92 -35.02 -3.80
CA VAL A 22 -38.48 -34.79 -2.41
C VAL A 22 -37.57 -35.92 -1.92
N MET A 23 -37.87 -37.18 -2.26
CA MET A 23 -37.03 -38.32 -1.90
C MET A 23 -35.66 -38.26 -2.58
N LEU A 24 -35.61 -37.93 -3.88
CA LEU A 24 -34.35 -37.74 -4.60
C LEU A 24 -33.53 -36.58 -4.03
N TYR A 25 -34.19 -35.47 -3.69
CA TYR A 25 -33.55 -34.33 -3.04
C TYR A 25 -32.96 -34.72 -1.67
N ALA A 26 -33.72 -35.42 -0.83
CA ALA A 26 -33.26 -35.88 0.48
C ALA A 26 -32.09 -36.86 0.38
N ALA A 27 -32.14 -37.82 -0.55
CA ALA A 27 -31.05 -38.75 -0.80
C ALA A 27 -29.77 -38.01 -1.23
N LEU A 28 -29.88 -37.07 -2.17
CA LEU A 28 -28.75 -36.26 -2.62
C LEU A 28 -28.21 -35.37 -1.50
N TYR A 29 -29.08 -34.78 -0.67
CA TYR A 29 -28.69 -34.00 0.49
C TYR A 29 -27.87 -34.84 1.47
N VAL A 30 -28.33 -36.04 1.82
CA VAL A 30 -27.60 -36.95 2.71
C VAL A 30 -26.24 -37.32 2.11
N VAL A 31 -26.21 -37.72 0.83
CA VAL A 31 -24.96 -38.14 0.15
C VAL A 31 -23.91 -37.03 0.14
N VAL A 32 -24.32 -35.78 -0.16
CA VAL A 32 -23.41 -34.62 -0.19
C VAL A 32 -22.90 -34.26 1.20
N HIS A 33 -23.65 -34.54 2.27
CA HIS A 33 -23.26 -34.28 3.66
C HIS A 33 -22.55 -35.45 4.33
N LEU A 34 -22.43 -36.61 3.67
CA LEU A 34 -21.68 -37.74 4.22
C LEU A 34 -20.19 -37.36 4.42
N PRO A 35 -19.56 -37.84 5.49
CA PRO A 35 -18.14 -37.58 5.79
C PRO A 35 -17.16 -38.33 4.87
N ILE A 36 -17.65 -38.99 3.81
CA ILE A 36 -16.85 -39.80 2.88
C ILE A 36 -16.11 -38.99 1.81
N PHE A 37 -16.37 -37.67 1.72
CA PHE A 37 -15.69 -36.73 0.80
C PHE A 37 -14.78 -35.74 1.56
N PRO A 38 -13.78 -36.21 2.34
CA PRO A 38 -12.90 -35.32 3.07
C PRO A 38 -12.06 -34.50 2.09
N LEU A 39 -11.83 -33.22 2.42
CA LEU A 39 -10.79 -32.45 1.78
C LEU A 39 -9.44 -32.95 2.30
N ARG A 40 -8.62 -33.57 1.44
CA ARG A 40 -7.37 -34.22 1.87
C ARG A 40 -6.14 -33.37 1.62
N GLU A 41 -6.14 -32.62 0.53
CA GLU A 41 -4.96 -31.90 0.07
C GLU A 41 -5.28 -30.45 -0.25
N VAL A 42 -4.48 -29.54 0.30
CA VAL A 42 -4.47 -28.12 -0.06
C VAL A 42 -3.18 -27.86 -0.83
N LYS A 43 -3.31 -27.69 -2.14
CA LYS A 43 -2.19 -27.34 -3.02
C LYS A 43 -2.10 -25.83 -3.09
N ILE A 44 -0.91 -25.31 -2.81
CA ILE A 44 -0.63 -23.87 -2.86
C ILE A 44 0.15 -23.61 -4.13
N ASP A 45 -0.41 -22.79 -5.01
CA ASP A 45 0.24 -22.36 -6.24
C ASP A 45 0.62 -20.88 -6.14
N GLY A 46 1.82 -20.55 -6.61
CA GLY A 46 2.37 -19.20 -6.54
C GLY A 46 3.84 -19.19 -6.11
N GLN A 47 4.56 -18.14 -6.49
CA GLN A 47 5.90 -17.85 -5.97
C GLN A 47 5.75 -17.06 -4.67
N LEU A 48 5.65 -17.77 -3.55
CA LEU A 48 5.52 -17.16 -2.23
C LEU A 48 6.91 -16.85 -1.66
N SER A 49 7.20 -15.57 -1.45
CA SER A 49 8.44 -15.11 -0.83
C SER A 49 8.19 -14.60 0.59
N HIS A 50 7.03 -13.98 0.83
CA HIS A 50 6.70 -13.36 2.11
C HIS A 50 5.64 -14.13 2.91
N VAL A 51 4.75 -14.86 2.26
CA VAL A 51 3.73 -15.67 2.92
C VAL A 51 4.35 -17.01 3.36
N SER A 52 4.43 -17.21 4.68
CA SER A 52 4.96 -18.46 5.25
C SER A 52 3.97 -19.63 5.13
N ARG A 53 4.50 -20.85 5.04
CA ARG A 53 3.68 -22.08 5.01
C ARG A 53 2.88 -22.26 6.30
N GLU A 54 3.41 -21.77 7.42
CA GLU A 54 2.83 -21.81 8.75
C GLU A 54 1.57 -20.94 8.82
N GLN A 55 1.63 -19.72 8.29
CA GLN A 55 0.46 -18.83 8.18
C GLN A 55 -0.66 -19.47 7.36
N VAL A 56 -0.30 -20.08 6.22
CA VAL A 56 -1.27 -20.79 5.38
C VAL A 56 -1.90 -21.97 6.12
N LYS A 57 -1.09 -22.80 6.79
CA LYS A 57 -1.58 -23.94 7.61
C LYS A 57 -2.55 -23.49 8.70
N LEU A 58 -2.27 -22.37 9.38
CA LEU A 58 -3.16 -21.81 10.40
C LEU A 58 -4.51 -21.37 9.83
N ILE A 59 -4.50 -20.70 8.67
CA ILE A 59 -5.74 -20.30 7.98
C ILE A 59 -6.53 -21.52 7.57
N VAL A 60 -5.87 -22.52 6.96
CA VAL A 60 -6.46 -23.80 6.59
C VAL A 60 -7.13 -24.47 7.79
N ALA A 61 -6.41 -24.64 8.90
CA ALA A 61 -6.94 -25.32 10.09
C ALA A 61 -8.14 -24.60 10.72
N LYS A 62 -8.19 -23.27 10.64
CA LYS A 62 -9.25 -22.46 11.26
C LYS A 62 -10.48 -22.28 10.36
N HIS A 63 -10.27 -22.10 9.06
CA HIS A 63 -11.31 -21.68 8.11
C HIS A 63 -11.78 -22.79 7.16
N LEU A 64 -10.98 -23.84 6.92
CA LEU A 64 -11.39 -24.98 6.11
C LEU A 64 -12.08 -26.03 6.99
N LYS A 65 -13.36 -25.79 7.31
CA LYS A 65 -14.23 -26.74 8.02
C LYS A 65 -15.27 -27.32 7.08
N GLY A 66 -15.51 -28.63 7.16
CA GLY A 66 -16.49 -29.35 6.36
C GLY A 66 -15.87 -30.33 5.37
N ASN A 67 -16.67 -30.75 4.40
CA ASN A 67 -16.27 -31.68 3.34
C ASN A 67 -16.01 -30.94 2.02
N PHE A 68 -15.56 -31.66 0.98
CA PHE A 68 -15.26 -31.10 -0.34
C PHE A 68 -16.39 -30.23 -0.92
N PHE A 69 -17.66 -30.61 -0.71
CA PHE A 69 -18.83 -29.93 -1.27
C PHE A 69 -19.36 -28.80 -0.38
N THR A 70 -19.31 -28.97 0.94
CA THR A 70 -19.91 -28.07 1.94
C THR A 70 -18.98 -26.96 2.39
N LEU A 71 -17.68 -27.05 2.08
CA LEU A 71 -16.70 -26.02 2.41
C LEU A 71 -17.10 -24.65 1.86
N ASP A 72 -17.09 -23.62 2.69
CA ASP A 72 -17.33 -22.24 2.25
C ASP A 72 -16.06 -21.61 1.64
N LEU A 73 -15.98 -21.63 0.31
CA LEU A 73 -14.83 -21.08 -0.43
C LEU A 73 -14.71 -19.56 -0.28
N ILE A 74 -15.83 -18.85 -0.11
CA ILE A 74 -15.82 -17.39 0.01
C ILE A 74 -15.17 -17.02 1.34
N LYS A 75 -15.63 -17.61 2.45
CA LYS A 75 -15.01 -17.37 3.77
C LYS A 75 -13.56 -17.81 3.83
N ALA A 76 -13.20 -18.89 3.16
CA ALA A 76 -11.81 -19.34 3.08
C ALA A 76 -10.94 -18.34 2.33
N ARG A 77 -11.38 -17.88 1.15
CA ARG A 77 -10.70 -16.84 0.36
C ARG A 77 -10.52 -15.55 1.16
N ASP A 78 -11.60 -15.05 1.77
CA ASP A 78 -11.57 -13.82 2.56
C ASP A 78 -10.63 -13.94 3.79
N ALA A 79 -10.36 -15.16 4.27
CA ALA A 79 -9.37 -15.40 5.31
C ALA A 79 -7.93 -15.34 4.80
N PHE A 80 -7.69 -15.82 3.58
CA PHE A 80 -6.38 -15.71 2.92
C PHE A 80 -6.07 -14.27 2.47
N GLU A 81 -7.07 -13.51 2.01
CA GLU A 81 -6.90 -12.09 1.64
C GLU A 81 -6.54 -11.20 2.84
N LYS A 82 -6.72 -11.66 4.08
CA LYS A 82 -6.26 -10.95 5.29
C LYS A 82 -4.76 -11.06 5.52
N LEU A 83 -4.06 -11.89 4.77
CA LEU A 83 -2.60 -11.95 4.85
C LEU A 83 -2.04 -10.62 4.31
N PRO A 84 -1.17 -9.92 5.08
CA PRO A 84 -0.63 -8.61 4.69
C PRO A 84 0.00 -8.53 3.30
N TRP A 85 0.61 -9.63 2.85
CA TRP A 85 1.31 -9.72 1.57
C TRP A 85 0.45 -10.31 0.46
N ALA A 86 -0.76 -10.80 0.73
CA ALA A 86 -1.63 -11.37 -0.29
C ALA A 86 -2.39 -10.26 -1.01
N ARG A 87 -2.13 -10.09 -2.30
CA ARG A 87 -2.84 -9.14 -3.16
C ARG A 87 -4.17 -9.72 -3.64
N ASN A 88 -4.09 -10.91 -4.21
CA ASN A 88 -5.23 -11.59 -4.80
C ASN A 88 -5.16 -13.07 -4.44
N VAL A 89 -6.32 -13.64 -4.14
CA VAL A 89 -6.42 -15.04 -3.76
C VAL A 89 -7.54 -15.70 -4.53
N SER A 90 -7.22 -16.77 -5.24
CA SER A 90 -8.19 -17.59 -5.94
C SER A 90 -8.20 -19.00 -5.38
N LEU A 91 -9.41 -19.47 -5.04
CA LEU A 91 -9.64 -20.81 -4.53
C LEU A 91 -10.44 -21.59 -5.55
N ARG A 92 -9.97 -22.79 -5.89
CA ARG A 92 -10.67 -23.71 -6.78
C ARG A 92 -10.70 -25.10 -6.20
N ARG A 93 -11.88 -25.72 -6.23
CA ARG A 93 -12.03 -27.15 -5.95
C ARG A 93 -11.52 -27.96 -7.15
N ARG A 94 -10.63 -28.90 -6.88
CA ARG A 94 -10.12 -29.86 -7.85
C ARG A 94 -10.56 -31.25 -7.41
N TRP A 95 -11.51 -31.79 -8.14
CA TRP A 95 -12.02 -33.14 -7.91
C TRP A 95 -10.88 -34.17 -8.02
N PRO A 96 -10.83 -35.21 -7.17
CA PRO A 96 -11.86 -35.64 -6.23
C PRO A 96 -11.84 -35.01 -4.83
N ASP A 97 -10.70 -34.56 -4.33
CA ASP A 97 -10.51 -34.27 -2.90
C ASP A 97 -9.51 -33.14 -2.61
N LYS A 98 -9.20 -32.32 -3.63
CA LYS A 98 -8.17 -31.28 -3.54
C LYS A 98 -8.76 -29.87 -3.56
N LEU A 99 -8.13 -28.96 -2.82
CA LEU A 99 -8.35 -27.53 -2.89
C LEU A 99 -7.07 -26.89 -3.43
N GLU A 100 -7.18 -26.24 -4.57
CA GLU A 100 -6.11 -25.46 -5.18
C GLU A 100 -6.28 -24.01 -4.73
N VAL A 101 -5.25 -23.49 -4.07
CA VAL A 101 -5.20 -22.13 -3.55
C VAL A 101 -4.07 -21.41 -4.28
N SER A 102 -4.43 -20.48 -5.15
CA SER A 102 -3.46 -19.64 -5.85
C SER A 102 -3.43 -18.26 -5.20
N ILE A 103 -2.25 -17.88 -4.70
CA ILE A 103 -2.03 -16.62 -3.98
C ILE A 103 -1.05 -15.78 -4.80
N GLU A 104 -1.49 -14.57 -5.17
CA GLU A 104 -0.65 -13.55 -5.77
C GLU A 104 -0.12 -12.62 -4.66
N GLU A 105 1.19 -12.54 -4.48
CA GLU A 105 1.79 -11.64 -3.50
C GLU A 105 1.91 -10.21 -4.04
N HIS A 106 1.77 -9.23 -3.14
CA HIS A 106 2.09 -7.84 -3.43
C HIS A 106 3.59 -7.68 -3.74
N GLN A 107 3.90 -7.03 -4.86
CA GLN A 107 5.25 -6.57 -5.18
C GLN A 107 5.43 -5.14 -4.68
N ALA A 108 6.14 -4.98 -3.57
CA ALA A 108 6.41 -3.67 -2.97
C ALA A 108 7.25 -2.80 -3.93
N LEU A 109 6.73 -1.62 -4.27
CA LEU A 109 7.42 -0.64 -5.10
C LEU A 109 8.12 0.42 -4.23
N ALA A 110 7.41 0.92 -3.22
CA ALA A 110 7.88 2.00 -2.36
C ALA A 110 7.16 2.00 -1.00
N ARG A 111 7.65 2.81 -0.07
CA ARG A 111 6.95 3.14 1.19
C ARG A 111 6.07 4.35 0.96
N TRP A 112 4.82 4.30 1.36
CA TRP A 112 3.95 5.46 1.38
C TRP A 112 4.08 6.16 2.74
N GLY A 113 4.94 7.18 2.79
CA GLY A 113 5.37 7.81 4.03
C GLY A 113 5.85 6.78 5.07
N SER A 114 5.29 6.86 6.28
CA SER A 114 5.55 5.92 7.38
C SER A 114 4.37 4.96 7.67
N ILE A 115 3.31 5.00 6.86
CA ILE A 115 2.03 4.36 7.20
C ILE A 115 1.78 3.04 6.46
N ALA A 116 2.22 2.94 5.20
CA ALA A 116 1.90 1.79 4.35
C ALA A 116 3.00 1.54 3.31
N LEU A 117 2.89 0.43 2.59
CA LEU A 117 3.64 0.17 1.36
C LEU A 117 2.71 0.42 0.16
N VAL A 118 3.30 0.82 -0.96
CA VAL A 118 2.60 0.87 -2.25
C VAL A 118 3.20 -0.19 -3.17
N ASN A 119 2.34 -0.92 -3.88
CA ASN A 119 2.78 -1.93 -4.81
C ASN A 119 2.94 -1.37 -6.25
N THR A 120 3.42 -2.21 -7.15
CA THR A 120 3.60 -1.88 -8.59
C THR A 120 2.30 -1.52 -9.32
N HIS A 121 1.14 -1.86 -8.76
CA HIS A 121 -0.19 -1.53 -9.29
C HIS A 121 -0.77 -0.24 -8.72
N GLY A 122 -0.07 0.43 -7.78
CA GLY A 122 -0.54 1.64 -7.12
C GLY A 122 -1.55 1.39 -5.99
N GLU A 123 -1.63 0.17 -5.47
CA GLU A 123 -2.46 -0.16 -4.31
C GLU A 123 -1.66 -0.05 -3.02
N LEU A 124 -2.29 0.47 -1.96
CA LEU A 124 -1.70 0.53 -0.63
C LEU A 124 -1.95 -0.76 0.14
N PHE A 125 -0.92 -1.28 0.81
CA PHE A 125 -1.03 -2.44 1.68
C PHE A 125 -0.15 -2.28 2.93
N HIS A 126 -0.55 -2.93 4.03
CA HIS A 126 0.11 -2.79 5.33
C HIS A 126 0.89 -4.05 5.65
N ALA A 127 2.19 -4.04 5.35
CA ALA A 127 3.08 -5.15 5.68
C ALA A 127 4.44 -4.64 6.17
N ALA A 128 5.11 -5.45 6.98
CA ALA A 128 6.49 -5.18 7.38
C ALA A 128 7.43 -5.61 6.25
N SER A 129 8.24 -4.66 5.76
CA SER A 129 9.32 -4.93 4.80
C SER A 129 10.64 -4.42 5.39
N GLY A 130 11.70 -5.23 5.27
CA GLY A 130 13.07 -4.86 5.62
C GLY A 130 13.88 -4.33 4.43
N SER A 131 13.29 -4.30 3.23
CA SER A 131 13.97 -3.84 2.02
C SER A 131 14.19 -2.33 2.03
N ASP A 132 15.30 -1.90 1.44
CA ASP A 132 15.56 -0.50 1.14
C ASP A 132 14.67 -0.09 -0.04
N LEU A 133 13.68 0.75 0.24
CA LEU A 133 12.63 1.15 -0.69
C LEU A 133 12.53 2.67 -0.68
N PRO A 134 12.33 3.31 -1.85
CA PRO A 134 12.10 4.74 -1.91
C PRO A 134 10.83 5.11 -1.14
N VAL A 135 10.75 6.36 -0.70
CA VAL A 135 9.59 6.87 0.05
C VAL A 135 8.76 7.80 -0.82
N PHE A 136 7.48 7.49 -0.96
CA PHE A 136 6.51 8.29 -1.68
C PHE A 136 5.66 9.11 -0.73
N TYR A 137 5.38 10.34 -1.15
CA TYR A 137 4.50 11.28 -0.45
C TYR A 137 3.47 11.83 -1.42
N GLY A 138 2.24 12.00 -0.96
CA GLY A 138 1.23 12.71 -1.73
C GLY A 138 -0.15 12.75 -1.10
N PRO A 139 -1.13 13.38 -1.77
CA PRO A 139 -2.52 13.31 -1.35
C PRO A 139 -3.04 11.87 -1.53
N GLY A 140 -4.08 11.51 -0.76
CA GLY A 140 -4.60 10.13 -0.75
C GLY A 140 -5.13 9.63 -2.10
N ASP A 141 -5.60 10.54 -2.96
CA ASP A 141 -6.04 10.27 -4.33
C ASP A 141 -4.90 10.29 -5.36
N GLY A 142 -3.66 10.53 -4.92
CA GLY A 142 -2.46 10.63 -5.76
C GLY A 142 -1.62 9.36 -5.82
N VAL A 143 -1.95 8.30 -5.06
CA VAL A 143 -1.10 7.11 -4.92
C VAL A 143 -0.76 6.46 -6.27
N ILE A 144 -1.78 6.22 -7.10
CA ILE A 144 -1.61 5.60 -8.43
C ILE A 144 -0.81 6.52 -9.37
N GLU A 145 -1.00 7.84 -9.27
CA GLU A 145 -0.24 8.81 -10.06
C GLU A 145 1.25 8.74 -9.70
N VAL A 146 1.57 8.76 -8.40
CA VAL A 146 2.95 8.65 -7.90
C VAL A 146 3.59 7.31 -8.29
N ALA A 147 2.88 6.20 -8.13
CA ALA A 147 3.38 4.88 -8.48
C ALA A 147 3.66 4.73 -9.98
N SER A 148 2.77 5.25 -10.84
CA SER A 148 2.94 5.14 -12.30
C SER A 148 4.08 6.00 -12.83
N GLN A 149 4.28 7.21 -12.30
CA GLN A 149 5.34 8.13 -12.74
C GLN A 149 6.74 7.75 -12.24
N TYR A 150 6.83 7.01 -11.13
CA TYR A 150 8.12 6.62 -10.55
C TYR A 150 9.03 5.88 -11.55
N GLY A 151 8.47 4.98 -12.36
CA GLY A 151 9.24 4.21 -13.33
C GLY A 151 9.93 5.09 -14.37
N GLU A 152 9.21 6.09 -14.91
CA GLU A 152 9.73 7.02 -15.91
C GLU A 152 10.78 7.97 -15.30
N PHE A 153 10.52 8.49 -14.11
CA PHE A 153 11.46 9.38 -13.41
C PHE A 153 12.73 8.65 -12.97
N SER A 154 12.60 7.43 -12.45
CA SER A 154 13.73 6.60 -12.07
C SER A 154 14.61 6.29 -13.28
N LYS A 155 14.00 5.94 -14.43
CA LYS A 155 14.72 5.69 -15.67
C LYS A 155 15.49 6.92 -16.15
N ALA A 156 14.87 8.10 -16.14
CA ALA A 156 15.51 9.35 -16.55
C ALA A 156 16.70 9.71 -15.65
N LEU A 157 16.55 9.62 -14.33
CA LEU A 157 17.62 9.94 -13.37
C LEU A 157 18.74 8.90 -13.36
N LYS A 158 18.43 7.63 -13.63
CA LYS A 158 19.43 6.57 -13.72
C LYS A 158 20.44 6.81 -14.85
N ALA A 159 20.03 7.45 -15.94
CA ALA A 159 20.95 7.88 -17.01
C ALA A 159 22.01 8.90 -16.53
N ALA A 160 21.73 9.61 -15.43
CA ALA A 160 22.64 10.53 -14.75
C ALA A 160 23.34 9.91 -13.53
N ASN A 161 23.24 8.59 -13.34
CA ASN A 161 23.72 7.87 -12.15
C ASN A 161 23.14 8.44 -10.84
N LEU A 162 21.89 8.90 -10.89
CA LEU A 162 21.13 9.37 -9.74
C LEU A 162 20.00 8.38 -9.44
N GLU A 163 19.83 8.08 -8.16
CA GLU A 163 18.75 7.21 -7.68
C GLU A 163 17.77 8.02 -6.83
N ILE A 164 16.48 7.67 -6.90
CA ILE A 164 15.41 8.34 -6.17
C ILE A 164 15.35 7.76 -4.76
N ALA A 165 15.55 8.61 -3.75
CA ALA A 165 15.28 8.27 -2.36
C ALA A 165 13.83 8.59 -1.96
N SER A 166 13.27 9.70 -2.48
CA SER A 166 11.86 10.02 -2.28
C SER A 166 11.23 10.72 -3.47
N LEU A 167 9.92 10.51 -3.64
CA LEU A 167 9.09 11.12 -4.67
C LEU A 167 7.85 11.73 -4.02
N GLY A 168 7.66 13.03 -4.18
CA GLY A 168 6.58 13.79 -3.58
C GLY A 168 5.66 14.41 -4.60
N LEU A 169 4.35 14.25 -4.39
CA LEU A 169 3.29 14.94 -5.11
C LEU A 169 2.55 15.88 -4.16
N THR A 170 2.59 17.18 -4.42
CA THR A 170 1.86 18.15 -3.60
C THR A 170 0.35 18.13 -3.92
N PRO A 171 -0.51 18.66 -3.02
CA PRO A 171 -1.95 18.83 -3.31
C PRO A 171 -2.25 19.67 -4.55
N ARG A 172 -1.30 20.53 -4.96
CA ARG A 172 -1.37 21.35 -6.19
C ARG A 172 -0.83 20.61 -7.43
N ARG A 173 -0.64 19.29 -7.32
CA ARG A 173 -0.08 18.39 -8.35
C ARG A 173 1.30 18.83 -8.87
N ALA A 174 2.12 19.42 -8.00
CA ALA A 174 3.52 19.70 -8.29
C ALA A 174 4.42 18.63 -7.70
N TRP A 175 5.45 18.24 -8.45
CA TRP A 175 6.34 17.14 -8.18
C TRP A 175 7.69 17.59 -7.65
N GLN A 176 8.18 16.83 -6.67
CA GLN A 176 9.48 17.00 -6.05
C GLN A 176 10.15 15.64 -5.93
N ILE A 177 11.43 15.55 -6.28
CA ILE A 177 12.24 14.33 -6.16
C ILE A 177 13.39 14.60 -5.20
N THR A 178 13.65 13.70 -4.28
CA THR A 178 14.91 13.70 -3.51
C THR A 178 15.74 12.50 -3.92
N THR A 179 16.99 12.71 -4.28
CA THR A 179 17.92 11.64 -4.66
C THR A 179 18.67 11.08 -3.45
N THR A 180 19.24 9.89 -3.60
CA THR A 180 20.02 9.20 -2.52
C THR A 180 21.23 9.98 -2.04
N ASN A 181 21.81 10.83 -2.89
CA ASN A 181 22.90 11.75 -2.51
C ASN A 181 22.42 13.05 -1.80
N GLY A 182 21.11 13.19 -1.55
CA GLY A 182 20.51 14.30 -0.82
C GLY A 182 20.18 15.54 -1.65
N MET A 183 20.23 15.47 -2.99
CA MET A 183 19.82 16.57 -3.86
C MET A 183 18.29 16.59 -4.02
N VAL A 184 17.70 17.77 -3.85
CA VAL A 184 16.26 17.99 -4.06
C VAL A 184 16.03 18.59 -5.44
N VAL A 185 15.15 17.99 -6.23
CA VAL A 185 14.80 18.40 -7.59
C VAL A 185 13.33 18.79 -7.63
N GLU A 186 13.06 20.07 -7.90
CA GLU A 186 11.70 20.58 -8.11
C GLU A 186 11.33 20.50 -9.59
N LEU A 187 10.39 19.62 -9.95
CA LEU A 187 9.94 19.44 -11.33
C LEU A 187 8.78 20.37 -11.69
N GLY A 188 7.94 20.69 -10.70
CA GLY A 188 6.68 21.39 -10.96
C GLY A 188 5.63 20.43 -11.52
N ARG A 189 4.80 20.90 -12.46
CA ARG A 189 3.60 20.16 -12.93
C ARG A 189 3.45 20.07 -14.45
N VAL A 190 4.36 20.70 -15.19
CA VAL A 190 4.27 20.85 -16.66
C VAL A 190 5.53 20.26 -17.27
N GLU A 191 5.39 19.47 -18.34
CA GLU A 191 6.51 18.90 -19.12
C GLU A 191 7.58 18.21 -18.25
N MET A 192 7.13 17.53 -17.19
CA MET A 192 7.98 17.01 -16.13
C MET A 192 9.02 16.04 -16.67
N GLN A 193 8.60 15.12 -17.53
CA GLN A 193 9.47 14.13 -18.16
C GLN A 193 10.56 14.78 -19.02
N ALA A 194 10.18 15.66 -19.94
CA ALA A 194 11.13 16.36 -20.83
C ALA A 194 12.14 17.20 -20.04
N ARG A 195 11.69 17.88 -18.98
CA ARG A 195 12.56 18.68 -18.10
C ARG A 195 13.53 17.82 -17.31
N LEU A 196 13.07 16.67 -16.81
CA LEU A 196 13.90 15.74 -16.07
C LEU A 196 14.97 15.09 -16.95
N GLU A 197 14.61 14.70 -18.19
CA GLU A 197 15.56 14.14 -19.16
C GLU A 197 16.61 15.15 -19.60
N LYS A 198 16.19 16.40 -19.87
CA LYS A 198 17.11 17.51 -20.15
C LYS A 198 18.05 17.77 -18.96
N PHE A 199 17.55 17.71 -17.74
CA PHE A 199 18.39 17.81 -16.55
C PHE A 199 19.40 16.65 -16.45
N ALA A 200 18.93 15.41 -16.60
CA ALA A 200 19.77 14.22 -16.49
C ALA A 200 20.95 14.23 -17.49
N SER A 201 20.68 14.59 -18.75
CA SER A 201 21.71 14.71 -19.79
C SER A 201 22.76 15.79 -19.51
N VAL A 202 22.35 16.96 -18.98
CA VAL A 202 23.30 18.02 -18.61
C VAL A 202 24.04 17.67 -17.32
N TYR A 203 23.38 16.97 -16.40
CA TYR A 203 23.98 16.57 -15.13
C TYR A 203 25.13 15.60 -15.34
N SER A 204 24.93 14.55 -16.14
CA SER A 204 25.97 13.56 -16.45
C SER A 204 27.15 14.15 -17.21
N SER A 205 26.90 15.02 -18.18
CA SER A 205 27.94 15.59 -19.06
C SER A 205 28.78 16.68 -18.41
N THR A 206 28.19 17.50 -17.54
CA THR A 206 28.83 18.75 -17.08
C THR A 206 28.98 18.79 -15.56
N ILE A 207 27.94 18.36 -14.85
CA ILE A 207 27.81 18.63 -13.41
C ILE A 207 28.46 17.55 -12.57
N ALA A 208 28.36 16.29 -12.98
CA ALA A 208 28.97 15.17 -12.27
C ALA A 208 30.50 15.31 -12.16
N GLY A 209 31.14 15.93 -13.14
CA GLY A 209 32.59 16.21 -13.13
C GLY A 209 32.99 17.45 -12.33
N LEU A 210 32.03 18.32 -12.00
CA LEU A 210 32.28 19.45 -11.11
C LEU A 210 32.31 18.88 -9.69
N ASN A 211 33.48 18.92 -9.02
CA ASN A 211 33.66 18.50 -7.62
C ASN A 211 32.96 19.46 -6.62
N LYS A 212 31.73 19.87 -6.93
CA LYS A 212 30.89 20.80 -6.19
C LYS A 212 29.60 20.07 -5.85
N LYS A 213 29.35 19.90 -4.55
CA LYS A 213 28.10 19.32 -4.07
C LYS A 213 26.94 20.24 -4.43
N ILE A 214 25.97 19.72 -5.18
CA ILE A 214 24.71 20.41 -5.45
C ILE A 214 23.66 19.80 -4.54
N THR A 215 22.90 20.66 -3.89
CA THR A 215 21.87 20.26 -2.92
C THR A 215 20.46 20.46 -3.44
N TYR A 216 20.29 21.32 -4.47
CA TYR A 216 18.96 21.66 -4.95
C TYR A 216 19.00 22.06 -6.43
N ALA A 217 18.02 21.60 -7.20
CA ALA A 217 17.82 21.89 -8.60
C ALA A 217 16.35 22.28 -8.86
N ASP A 218 16.11 23.46 -9.44
CA ASP A 218 14.78 23.92 -9.82
C ASP A 218 14.59 23.83 -11.33
N LEU A 219 13.79 22.87 -11.78
CA LEU A 219 13.49 22.60 -13.18
C LEU A 219 12.24 23.34 -13.67
N ARG A 220 11.65 24.22 -12.85
CA ARG A 220 10.37 24.87 -13.20
C ARG A 220 10.52 25.93 -14.30
N TYR A 221 11.75 26.37 -14.59
CA TYR A 221 12.04 27.35 -15.62
C TYR A 221 11.92 26.74 -17.05
N PRO A 222 11.23 27.41 -18.00
CA PRO A 222 11.00 26.84 -19.33
C PRO A 222 12.28 26.51 -20.11
N ASN A 223 13.29 27.39 -20.04
CA ASN A 223 14.48 27.31 -20.88
C ASN A 223 15.74 26.85 -20.15
N GLY A 224 15.64 26.43 -18.89
CA GLY A 224 16.82 26.06 -18.09
C GLY A 224 16.47 25.56 -16.70
N PHE A 225 17.47 25.49 -15.84
CA PHE A 225 17.28 25.12 -14.44
C PHE A 225 18.24 25.88 -13.54
N ALA A 226 17.81 26.13 -12.31
CA ALA A 226 18.62 26.81 -11.31
C ALA A 226 19.21 25.79 -10.34
N LEU A 227 20.52 25.85 -10.10
CA LEU A 227 21.22 24.99 -9.15
C LEU A 227 21.64 25.78 -7.93
N ARG A 228 21.45 25.19 -6.75
CA ARG A 228 21.92 25.77 -5.49
C ARG A 228 22.89 24.81 -4.81
N LYS A 229 24.02 25.37 -4.40
CA LYS A 229 25.05 24.72 -3.58
C LYS A 229 24.64 24.81 -2.11
N PRO A 230 25.12 23.89 -1.26
CA PRO A 230 24.99 24.06 0.17
C PRO A 230 25.66 25.38 0.55
N THR A 231 24.89 26.30 1.10
CA THR A 231 25.48 27.38 1.89
C THR A 231 26.12 26.68 3.08
N GLU A 232 27.44 26.77 3.24
CA GLU A 232 28.08 26.40 4.50
C GLU A 232 27.29 27.11 5.60
N ALA A 233 26.54 26.34 6.40
CA ALA A 233 25.75 26.90 7.47
C ALA A 233 26.71 27.74 8.32
N MET A 234 26.37 29.02 8.50
CA MET A 234 27.04 29.90 9.44
C MET A 234 27.29 29.09 10.72
N LYS A 235 28.56 28.85 11.06
CA LYS A 235 28.95 28.54 12.43
C LYS A 235 28.32 29.65 13.27
N SER A 236 27.28 29.30 14.02
CA SER A 236 26.70 30.18 15.02
C SER A 236 27.86 30.66 15.89
N LYS A 237 28.00 31.98 15.88
CA LYS A 237 28.97 32.75 16.63
C LYS A 237 28.62 32.62 18.11
N ASP A 238 28.98 31.50 18.72
CA ASP A 238 29.15 31.35 20.17
C ASP A 238 30.45 32.08 20.54
N LEU A 239 30.40 33.41 20.47
CA LEU A 239 31.37 34.29 21.09
C LEU A 239 30.56 35.44 21.71
N ASP A 240 30.72 35.57 23.03
CA ASP A 240 30.41 36.73 23.85
C ASP A 240 29.03 36.80 24.53
N LEU A 241 28.71 35.81 25.37
CA LEU A 241 27.78 35.99 26.52
C LEU A 241 28.36 35.46 27.83
N GLU A 242 29.67 35.49 28.01
CA GLU A 242 30.32 35.16 29.28
C GLU A 242 31.18 36.33 29.77
N ASN A 243 30.53 37.47 30.05
CA ASN A 243 31.06 38.51 30.95
C ASN A 243 30.01 39.58 31.24
N VAL A 244 29.02 39.27 32.08
CA VAL A 244 28.31 40.30 32.84
C VAL A 244 28.21 39.86 34.29
N LYS A 245 29.09 40.40 35.14
CA LYS A 245 28.97 40.33 36.60
C LYS A 245 27.73 41.12 37.02
N PRO A 246 26.89 40.62 37.95
CA PRO A 246 25.81 41.41 38.49
C PRO A 246 26.34 42.37 39.56
N GLY A 247 26.47 43.65 39.20
CA GLY A 247 26.74 44.74 40.12
C GLY A 247 25.43 45.41 40.56
N ASN A 248 25.17 45.37 41.87
CA ASN A 248 24.36 46.28 42.69
C ASN A 248 23.43 47.28 41.97
N ILE A 249 22.12 47.11 42.15
CA ILE A 249 21.19 48.25 42.18
C ILE A 249 20.38 48.18 43.47
N LYS A 250 20.57 49.22 44.30
CA LYS A 250 19.86 49.48 45.54
C LYS A 250 18.42 49.94 45.26
N SER A 251 17.58 49.56 46.20
CA SER A 251 16.25 50.07 46.56
C SER A 251 15.96 51.54 46.23
N GLY A 252 14.72 51.79 45.78
CA GLY A 252 14.01 53.05 45.95
C GLY A 252 13.42 53.62 44.66
N ASP A 253 12.16 53.28 44.36
CA ASP A 253 11.11 54.29 44.44
C ASP A 253 9.71 53.68 44.25
N ALA A 254 8.82 54.17 45.09
CA ALA A 254 7.45 53.75 45.24
C ALA A 254 6.52 54.45 44.23
N ILE A 255 5.30 53.93 44.09
CA ILE A 255 4.01 54.62 44.33
C ILE A 255 2.90 54.15 43.38
N LYS A 256 1.80 53.73 44.04
CA LYS A 256 0.37 53.69 43.63
C LYS A 256 -0.09 52.65 42.61
N LYS A 257 -0.79 51.64 43.14
CA LYS A 257 -2.21 51.42 42.79
C LYS A 257 -3.00 50.99 44.03
N GLN A 258 -3.83 51.91 44.52
CA GLN A 258 -4.92 51.64 45.47
C GLN A 258 -6.17 51.21 44.70
N THR A 259 -6.69 50.04 45.08
CA THR A 259 -8.09 49.75 45.48
C THR A 259 -9.26 50.57 44.89
N LYS A 260 -10.21 49.87 44.25
CA LYS A 260 -11.62 49.65 44.69
C LYS A 260 -12.42 49.03 43.54
N ALA A 261 -12.97 47.82 43.72
CA ALA A 261 -14.35 47.53 44.18
C ALA A 261 -15.30 47.41 42.96
N VAL A 262 -16.32 46.55 42.90
CA VAL A 262 -17.36 46.19 43.88
C VAL A 262 -18.06 44.90 43.38
N SER A 263 -18.45 44.04 44.33
CA SER A 263 -19.53 43.03 44.33
C SER A 263 -19.49 41.80 43.42
#